data_AF-A0A8E2I6E9-F1
#
_entry.id   AF-A0A8E2I6E9-F1
#
_cell.length_a   1.000
_cell.length_b   1.000
_cell.length_c   1.000
_cell.angle_alpha   90.00
_cell.angle_beta   90.00
_cell.angle_gamma   90.00
#
_symmetry.space_group_name_H-M   'P 1'
#
loop_
_entity.id
_entity.type
_entity.pdbx_description
1 polymer ?
#
loop_
_entity_poly.entity_id
_entity_poly.type
_entity_poly.pdbx_seq_one_letter_code
_entity_poly.pdbx_strand_id
1 'polypeptide(L)'
;MEKWEAAYVAGIIDGEGSITLTRMHEKEHRRPCITIASTDKELLIYIQSLTRGIIINKKNIYLFKLCERVKDGFNKYLNNFNV
;
A
#
# COMPACT_ATOMS: atom_id res chain seq x y z
N MET A 1 -2.26 -5.52 -24.02
CA MET A 1 -3.41 -4.89 -23.35
C MET A 1 -4.29 -4.33 -24.45
N GLU A 2 -5.53 -4.80 -24.50
CA GLU A 2 -6.56 -4.33 -25.41
C GLU A 2 -6.96 -2.89 -25.06
N LYS A 3 -7.57 -2.17 -26.02
CA LYS A 3 -7.94 -0.74 -25.82
C LYS A 3 -8.91 -0.55 -24.66
N TRP A 4 -9.85 -1.47 -24.48
CA TRP A 4 -10.84 -1.42 -23.41
C TRP A 4 -10.21 -1.69 -22.04
N GLU A 5 -9.20 -2.57 -21.96
CA GLU A 5 -8.44 -2.81 -20.73
C GLU A 5 -7.68 -1.56 -20.32
N ALA A 6 -7.02 -0.89 -21.28
CA ALA A 6 -6.32 0.35 -21.03
C ALA A 6 -7.28 1.45 -20.53
N ALA A 7 -8.47 1.56 -21.12
CA ALA A 7 -9.49 2.51 -20.69
C ALA A 7 -10.02 2.19 -19.28
N TYR A 8 -10.24 0.91 -18.98
CA TYR A 8 -10.64 0.45 -17.65
C TYR A 8 -9.58 0.79 -16.59
N VAL A 9 -8.31 0.44 -16.85
CA VAL A 9 -7.18 0.76 -15.96
C VAL A 9 -7.04 2.27 -15.79
N ALA A 10 -7.23 3.07 -16.85
CA ALA A 10 -7.19 4.52 -16.76
C ALA A 10 -8.29 5.08 -15.83
N GLY A 11 -9.51 4.55 -15.90
CA GLY A 11 -10.60 4.91 -14.98
C GLY A 11 -10.28 4.59 -13.52
N ILE A 12 -9.64 3.44 -13.25
CA ILE A 12 -9.19 3.10 -11.90
C ILE A 12 -8.09 4.06 -11.42
N ILE A 13 -7.12 4.39 -12.28
CA ILE A 13 -6.05 5.33 -11.94
C ILE A 13 -6.61 6.73 -11.66
N ASP A 14 -7.64 7.16 -12.39
CA ASP A 14 -8.26 8.48 -12.20
C ASP A 14 -9.11 8.55 -10.91
N GLY A 15 -9.83 7.48 -10.58
CA GLY A 15 -10.71 7.44 -9.39
C GLY A 15 -9.99 7.17 -8.06
N GLU A 16 -9.05 6.23 -8.06
CA GLU A 16 -8.37 5.75 -6.83
C GLU A 16 -6.85 5.94 -6.87
N GLY A 17 -6.31 6.20 -8.06
CA GLY A 17 -4.89 6.31 -8.28
C GLY A 17 -4.33 7.71 -8.06
N SER A 18 -3.00 7.79 -8.14
CA SER A 18 -2.26 9.05 -8.13
C SER A 18 -1.13 8.95 -9.15
N ILE A 19 -0.95 10.00 -9.94
CA ILE A 19 0.12 10.13 -10.94
C ILE A 19 1.03 11.26 -10.48
N THR A 20 2.31 10.96 -10.24
CA THR A 20 3.29 11.93 -9.73
C THR A 20 4.60 11.85 -10.50
N LEU A 21 5.27 12.99 -10.69
CA LEU A 21 6.64 13.03 -11.21
C LEU A 21 7.64 13.02 -10.07
N THR A 22 8.21 11.85 -9.80
CA THR A 22 9.08 11.61 -8.65
C THR A 22 10.52 11.41 -9.09
N ARG A 23 11.46 11.93 -8.29
CA ARG A 23 12.90 11.74 -8.43
C ARG A 23 13.36 10.78 -7.34
N MET A 24 13.92 9.63 -7.71
CA MET A 24 14.40 8.63 -6.75
C MET A 24 15.79 8.97 -6.21
N HIS A 25 16.65 9.54 -7.06
CA HIS A 25 17.99 9.98 -6.70
C HIS A 25 18.28 11.40 -7.21
N GLU A 26 19.11 12.16 -6.48
CA GLU A 26 19.38 13.59 -6.73
C GLU A 26 19.89 13.90 -8.13
N LYS A 27 20.58 12.97 -8.81
CA LYS A 27 21.13 13.19 -10.16
C LYS A 27 20.28 12.62 -11.28
N GLU A 28 19.13 12.02 -10.97
CA GLU A 28 18.26 11.41 -11.98
C GLU A 28 17.21 12.39 -12.53
N HIS A 29 16.68 12.10 -13.70
CA HIS A 29 15.50 12.76 -14.23
C HIS A 29 14.24 12.29 -13.50
N ARG A 30 13.24 13.17 -13.40
CA ARG A 30 11.93 12.81 -12.84
C ARG A 30 11.30 11.72 -13.71
N ARG A 31 10.70 10.73 -13.07
CA ARG A 31 9.96 9.65 -13.74
C ARG A 31 8.50 9.69 -13.27
N PRO A 32 7.54 9.42 -14.15
CA PRO A 32 6.15 9.25 -13.73
C PRO A 32 6.05 8.01 -12.84
N CYS A 33 5.40 8.19 -11.69
CA CYS A 33 5.10 7.14 -10.73
C CYS A 33 3.58 7.11 -10.56
N ILE A 34 3.01 5.92 -10.74
CA ILE A 34 1.58 5.68 -10.62
C ILE A 34 1.40 4.78 -9.41
N THR A 35 0.50 5.16 -8.51
CA THR A 35 0.14 4.34 -7.35
C THR A 35 -1.37 4.22 -7.29
N ILE A 36 -1.87 3.01 -7.05
CA ILE A 36 -3.30 2.72 -6.84
C ILE A 36 -3.42 2.12 -5.44
N ALA A 37 -4.30 2.66 -4.62
CA ALA A 37 -4.55 2.16 -3.27
C ALA A 37 -5.97 1.60 -3.22
N SER A 38 -6.10 0.29 -3.08
CA SER A 38 -7.39 -0.38 -2.96
C SER A 38 -7.37 -1.44 -1.85
N THR A 39 -8.52 -1.67 -1.21
CA THR A 39 -8.71 -2.78 -0.27
C THR A 39 -9.01 -4.09 -0.98
N ASP A 40 -9.40 -4.04 -2.26
CA ASP A 40 -9.65 -5.21 -3.07
C ASP A 40 -8.33 -5.74 -3.66
N LYS A 41 -7.90 -6.91 -3.15
CA LYS A 41 -6.65 -7.55 -3.57
C LYS A 41 -6.76 -8.14 -4.98
N GLU A 42 -7.93 -8.64 -5.38
CA GLU A 42 -8.11 -9.30 -6.68
C GLU A 42 -8.00 -8.28 -7.81
N LEU A 43 -8.58 -7.09 -7.61
CA LEU A 43 -8.42 -5.95 -8.51
C LEU A 43 -6.94 -5.57 -8.69
N LEU A 44 -6.19 -5.47 -7.59
CA LEU A 44 -4.76 -5.12 -7.65
C LEU A 44 -3.94 -6.19 -8.38
N ILE A 45 -4.26 -7.48 -8.19
CA ILE A 45 -3.62 -8.58 -8.91
C ILE A 45 -3.95 -8.51 -10.41
N TYR A 46 -5.20 -8.23 -10.77
CA TYR A 46 -5.61 -8.05 -12.16
C TYR A 46 -4.82 -6.92 -12.83
N ILE A 47 -4.77 -5.73 -12.21
CA ILE A 47 -4.01 -4.59 -12.76
C ILE A 47 -2.51 -4.89 -12.83
N GLN A 48 -1.95 -5.59 -11.84
CA GLN A 48 -0.56 -6.04 -11.86
C GLN A 48 -0.28 -6.98 -13.03
N SER A 49 -1.21 -7.91 -13.33
CA SER A 49 -1.07 -8.83 -14.47
C SER A 49 -0.96 -8.10 -15.81
N LEU A 50 -1.58 -6.91 -15.93
CA LEU A 50 -1.55 -6.07 -17.12
C LEU A 50 -0.33 -5.14 -17.20
N THR A 51 0.16 -4.62 -16.07
CA THR A 51 1.11 -3.50 -16.03
C THR A 51 2.50 -3.84 -15.47
N ARG A 52 2.68 -5.02 -14.85
CA ARG A 52 3.94 -5.49 -14.22
C ARG A 52 4.42 -4.64 -13.03
N GLY A 53 3.52 -3.91 -12.37
CA GLY A 53 3.81 -3.16 -11.15
C GLY A 53 4.11 -4.03 -9.92
N ILE A 54 4.33 -3.39 -8.77
CA ILE A 54 4.56 -4.07 -7.48
C ILE A 54 3.39 -3.77 -6.55
N ILE A 55 2.79 -4.81 -5.96
CA ILE A 55 1.79 -4.68 -4.90
C ILE A 55 2.51 -4.64 -3.56
N ILE A 56 2.29 -3.58 -2.79
CA ILE A 56 2.89 -3.38 -1.47
C ILE A 56 1.78 -3.32 -0.43
N ASN A 57 1.92 -4.08 0.65
CA ASN A 57 0.97 -4.03 1.76
C ASN A 57 1.35 -2.90 2.72
N LYS A 58 0.60 -1.80 2.70
CA LYS A 58 0.87 -0.65 3.57
C LYS A 58 0.34 -0.93 4.97
N LYS A 59 1.21 -1.39 5.88
CA LYS A 59 0.86 -1.56 7.30
C LYS A 59 0.47 -0.22 7.90
N ASN A 60 -0.70 -0.15 8.53
CA ASN A 60 -1.08 1.00 9.33
C ASN A 60 -0.29 0.97 10.65
N ILE A 61 0.81 1.73 10.68
CA ILE A 61 1.76 1.78 11.81
C ILE A 61 1.06 2.16 13.12
N TYR A 62 0.00 2.97 13.08
CA TYR A 62 -0.72 3.40 14.28
C TYR A 62 -1.49 2.26 14.95
N LEU A 63 -2.20 1.43 14.18
CA LEU A 63 -2.92 0.27 14.72
C LEU A 63 -1.95 -0.78 15.28
N PHE A 64 -0.83 -0.99 14.60
CA PHE A 64 0.18 -1.95 15.05
C PHE A 64 0.82 -1.54 16.38
N LYS A 65 1.23 -0.26 16.51
CA LYS A 65 1.79 0.29 17.76
C LYS A 65 0.78 0.26 18.92
N LEU A 66 -0.51 0.47 18.65
CA LEU A 66 -1.55 0.35 19.68
C LEU A 66 -1.67 -1.09 20.17
N CYS A 67 -1.66 -2.06 19.26
CA CYS A 67 -1.76 -3.48 19.61
C CYS A 67 -0.53 -3.96 20.41
N GLU A 68 0.68 -3.50 20.08
CA GLU A 68 1.88 -3.77 20.88
C GLU A 68 1.78 -3.16 22.29
N ARG A 69 1.38 -1.88 22.40
CA ARG A 69 1.19 -1.24 23.71
C ARG A 69 0.18 -1.96 24.60
N VAL A 70 -0.92 -2.46 24.02
CA VAL A 70 -1.93 -3.23 24.76
C VAL A 70 -1.36 -4.57 25.25
N LYS A 71 -0.56 -5.26 24.42
CA LYS A 71 0.11 -6.52 24.79
C LYS A 71 1.17 -6.31 25.88
N ASP A 72 1.96 -5.25 25.77
CA ASP A 72 2.99 -4.88 26.75
C ASP A 72 2.36 -4.50 28.09
N GLY A 73 1.24 -3.75 28.05
CA GLY A 73 0.45 -3.43 29.22
C GLY A 73 -0.04 -4.70 29.94
N PHE A 74 -0.65 -5.63 29.21
CA PHE A 74 -1.19 -6.87 29.78
C PHE A 74 -0.10 -7.79 30.36
N ASN A 75 1.04 -7.93 29.68
CA ASN A 75 2.19 -8.69 30.19
C ASN A 75 2.78 -8.09 31.47
N LYS A 76 2.79 -6.76 31.61
CA LYS A 76 3.23 -6.10 32.85
C LYS A 76 2.30 -6.43 34.02
N TYR A 77 0.98 -6.50 33.80
CA TYR A 77 0.04 -6.93 34.83
C TYR A 77 0.25 -8.39 35.22
N LEU A 78 0.38 -9.31 34.26
CA LEU A 78 0.60 -10.73 34.54
C LEU A 78 1.90 -11.00 35.32
N ASN A 79 2.99 -10.30 34.99
CA ASN A 79 4.26 -10.45 35.71
C ASN A 79 4.21 -9.90 37.14
N ASN A 80 3.33 -8.94 37.43
CA ASN A 80 3.16 -8.41 38.79
C ASN A 80 2.25 -9.29 39.68
N PHE A 81 1.54 -10.26 39.11
CA PHE A 81 0.70 -11.22 39.86
C PHE A 81 1.40 -12.56 40.15
N ASN A 82 2.58 -12.80 39.56
CA ASN A 82 3.40 -14.01 39.79
C ASN A 82 4.52 -13.79 40.85
N VAL A 83 4.27 -12.95 41.86
CA VAL A 83 5.15 -12.75 43.03
C VAL A 83 4.56 -13.45 44.24
#